data_AF-A0A6M0BQA5-F1
#
_entry.id   AF-A0A6M0BQA5-F1
#
_cell.length_a   1.000
_cell.length_b   1.000
_cell.length_c   1.000
_cell.angle_alpha   90.00
_cell.angle_beta   90.00
_cell.angle_gamma   90.00
#
_symmetry.space_group_name_H-M   'P 1'
#
loop_
_entity.id
_entity.type
_entity.pdbx_description
1 polymer ?
#
loop_
_entity_poly.entity_id
_entity_poly.type
_entity_poly.pdbx_seq_one_letter_code
_entity_poly.pdbx_strand_id
1 'polypeptide(L)'
;MDALVEAIRAKERLKSFGNADQATETQVESVLRQAVYGTVEYNRLVKHSNQVWAVAINQDANLIATASYDKTIKLWTLDGNLLSTLNGHQAGVYDIAISLDGNLIASASDDKTVKDRKSVV
;
A
#
# COMPACT_ATOMS: atom_id res chain seq x y z
N MET A 1 -2.38 -1.32 22.63
CA MET A 1 -3.84 -1.14 22.55
C MET A 1 -4.29 0.25 23.01
N ASP A 2 -3.52 0.95 23.86
CA ASP A 2 -3.93 2.27 24.39
C ASP A 2 -3.91 3.44 23.39
N ALA A 3 -3.06 3.38 22.35
CA ALA A 3 -2.88 4.50 21.42
C ALA A 3 -4.14 4.87 20.61
N LEU A 4 -4.94 3.88 20.20
CA LEU A 4 -6.19 4.11 19.45
C LEU A 4 -7.25 4.77 20.33
N VAL A 5 -7.40 4.27 21.55
CA VAL A 5 -8.38 4.79 22.52
C VAL A 5 -8.01 6.22 22.92
N GLU A 6 -6.72 6.49 23.16
CA GLU A 6 -6.24 7.84 23.45
C GLU A 6 -6.38 8.79 22.26
N ALA A 7 -6.15 8.34 21.03
CA ALA A 7 -6.35 9.16 19.84
C ALA A 7 -7.84 9.52 19.62
N ILE A 8 -8.76 8.57 19.82
CA ILE A 8 -10.21 8.81 19.75
C ILE A 8 -10.64 9.82 20.82
N ARG A 9 -10.21 9.64 22.07
CA ARG A 9 -10.48 10.57 23.18
C ARG A 9 -9.91 11.96 22.92
N ALA A 10 -8.72 12.06 22.32
CA ALA A 10 -8.13 13.34 21.95
C ALA A 10 -8.99 14.07 20.91
N LYS A 11 -9.53 13.36 19.90
CA LYS A 11 -10.46 13.95 18.91
C LYS A 11 -11.77 14.41 19.54
N GLU A 12 -12.34 13.60 20.43
CA GLU A 12 -13.57 13.96 21.16
C GLU A 12 -13.36 15.18 22.05
N ARG A 13 -12.23 15.25 22.76
CA ARG A 13 -11.84 16.43 23.54
C ARG A 13 -11.64 17.65 22.67
N LEU A 14 -10.98 17.52 21.52
CA LEU A 14 -10.76 18.63 20.59
C LEU A 14 -12.10 19.24 20.14
N LYS A 15 -13.09 18.40 19.80
CA LYS A 15 -14.45 18.85 19.45
C LYS A 15 -15.15 19.57 20.59
N SER A 16 -14.83 19.25 21.85
CA SER A 16 -15.42 19.91 23.02
C SER A 16 -14.83 21.29 23.35
N PHE A 17 -13.64 21.62 22.81
CA PHE A 17 -12.93 22.86 23.10
C PHE A 17 -13.23 24.03 22.13
N GLY A 18 -14.06 23.85 21.09
CA GLY A 18 -14.29 24.86 20.06
C GLY A 18 -13.13 24.95 19.06
N ASN A 19 -12.99 26.07 18.32
CA ASN A 19 -11.96 26.26 17.28
C ASN A 19 -10.54 26.08 17.84
N ALA A 20 -10.02 24.86 17.78
CA ALA A 20 -8.62 24.57 17.99
C ALA A 20 -7.80 25.23 16.87
N ASP A 21 -6.56 25.60 17.15
CA ASP A 21 -5.67 26.07 16.10
C ASP A 21 -5.37 24.94 15.09
N GLN A 22 -5.08 25.34 13.85
CA GLN A 22 -4.83 24.43 12.73
C GLN A 22 -3.68 23.44 13.02
N ALA A 23 -2.68 23.85 13.81
CA ALA A 23 -1.55 23.01 14.15
C ALA A 23 -1.96 21.86 15.07
N THR A 24 -2.80 22.15 16.07
CA THR A 24 -3.36 21.17 17.00
C THR A 24 -4.29 20.20 16.27
N GLU A 25 -5.13 20.69 15.36
CA GLU A 25 -5.96 19.83 14.49
C GLU A 25 -5.12 18.88 13.64
N THR A 26 -4.10 19.40 12.95
CA THR A 26 -3.21 18.62 12.09
C THR A 26 -2.44 17.57 12.88
N GLN A 27 -1.96 17.92 14.08
CA GLN A 27 -1.25 17.00 14.98
C GLN A 27 -2.16 15.86 15.45
N VAL A 28 -3.40 16.17 15.86
CA VAL A 28 -4.38 15.17 16.30
C VAL A 28 -4.78 14.25 15.14
N GLU A 29 -4.99 14.78 13.94
CA GLU A 29 -5.26 13.96 12.75
C GLU A 29 -4.10 13.05 12.38
N SER A 30 -2.86 13.53 12.48
CA SER A 30 -1.67 12.73 12.22
C SER A 30 -1.56 11.56 13.21
N VAL A 31 -1.73 11.84 14.50
CA VAL A 31 -1.70 10.82 15.56
C VAL A 31 -2.84 9.82 15.39
N LEU A 32 -4.04 10.27 15.03
CA LEU A 32 -5.18 9.39 14.71
C LEU A 32 -4.87 8.48 13.52
N ARG A 33 -4.36 9.03 12.42
CA ARG A 33 -3.98 8.25 11.25
C ARG A 33 -2.95 7.21 11.66
N GLN A 34 -1.89 7.59 12.38
CA GLN A 34 -0.86 6.66 12.84
C GLN A 34 -1.38 5.59 13.81
N ALA A 35 -2.27 5.95 14.74
CA ALA A 35 -2.81 5.01 15.74
C ALA A 35 -3.82 4.03 15.14
N VAL A 36 -4.54 4.44 14.08
CA VAL A 36 -5.44 3.57 13.30
C VAL A 36 -4.66 2.72 12.30
N TYR A 37 -3.52 3.22 11.82
CA TYR A 37 -2.63 2.51 10.89
C TYR A 37 -2.05 1.26 11.57
N GLY A 38 -2.72 0.13 11.40
CA GLY A 38 -2.33 -1.16 11.97
C GLY A 38 -3.35 -1.82 12.90
N THR A 39 -4.46 -1.15 13.25
CA THR A 39 -5.53 -1.75 14.08
C THR A 39 -6.71 -2.29 13.26
N VAL A 40 -6.78 -1.97 11.97
CA VAL A 40 -7.86 -2.39 11.07
C VAL A 40 -7.27 -2.82 9.72
N GLU A 41 -7.64 -4.02 9.26
CA GLU A 41 -7.39 -4.47 7.88
C GLU A 41 -8.16 -3.52 6.94
N TYR A 42 -7.44 -2.71 6.16
CA TYR A 42 -8.06 -1.75 5.23
C TYR A 42 -8.63 -2.46 4.00
N ASN A 43 -7.87 -3.42 3.44
CA ASN A 43 -8.25 -4.17 2.24
C ASN A 43 -7.66 -5.58 2.23
N ARG A 44 -8.29 -6.46 1.44
CA ARG A 44 -7.85 -7.85 1.22
C ARG A 44 -7.63 -8.15 -0.28
N LEU A 45 -6.38 -8.26 -0.71
CA LEU A 45 -6.01 -8.44 -2.12
C LEU A 45 -5.89 -9.93 -2.50
N VAL A 46 -7.02 -10.59 -2.77
CA VAL A 46 -7.11 -12.07 -2.81
C VAL A 46 -7.04 -12.75 -4.19
N LYS A 47 -6.45 -12.11 -5.21
CA LYS A 47 -6.46 -12.65 -6.60
C LYS A 47 -5.25 -13.48 -7.00
N HIS A 48 -4.18 -13.51 -6.20
CA HIS A 48 -3.05 -14.41 -6.49
C HIS A 48 -3.44 -15.87 -6.22
N SER A 49 -2.96 -16.78 -7.05
CA SER A 49 -3.22 -18.22 -6.91
C SER A 49 -2.11 -18.97 -6.18
N ASN A 50 -1.08 -18.25 -5.73
CA ASN A 50 0.04 -18.81 -4.97
C ASN A 50 0.63 -17.78 -4.00
N GLN A 51 1.69 -18.14 -3.27
CA GLN A 51 2.28 -17.25 -2.26
C GLN A 51 2.66 -15.88 -2.86
N VAL A 52 2.35 -14.82 -2.13
CA VAL A 52 2.79 -13.45 -2.44
C VAL A 52 4.11 -13.22 -1.71
N TRP A 53 5.16 -12.87 -2.45
CA TRP A 53 6.52 -12.74 -1.93
C TRP A 53 6.93 -11.29 -1.67
N ALA A 54 6.45 -10.36 -2.49
CA ALA A 54 6.81 -8.96 -2.36
C ALA A 54 5.63 -8.04 -2.68
N VAL A 55 5.70 -6.85 -2.09
CA VAL A 55 4.77 -5.74 -2.30
C VAL A 55 5.55 -4.45 -2.43
N ALA A 56 5.15 -3.61 -3.38
CA ALA A 56 5.66 -2.26 -3.55
C ALA A 56 4.50 -1.27 -3.63
N ILE A 57 4.70 -0.07 -3.09
CA ILE A 57 3.75 1.04 -3.14
C ILE A 57 4.51 2.23 -3.72
N ASN A 58 3.87 2.98 -4.63
CA ASN A 58 4.48 4.19 -5.19
C ASN A 58 4.42 5.36 -4.19
N GLN A 59 5.16 6.44 -4.46
CA GLN A 59 5.24 7.57 -3.53
C GLN A 59 3.89 8.25 -3.25
N ASP A 60 3.02 8.32 -4.26
CA ASP A 60 1.69 8.93 -4.14
C ASP A 60 0.68 8.02 -3.43
N ALA A 61 1.08 6.80 -3.05
CA ALA A 61 0.25 5.81 -2.37
C ALA A 61 -1.07 5.48 -3.08
N ASN A 62 -1.13 5.65 -4.41
CA ASN A 62 -2.32 5.35 -5.21
C ASN A 62 -2.20 4.03 -5.98
N LEU A 63 -1.00 3.44 -6.03
CA LEU A 63 -0.72 2.19 -6.72
C LEU A 63 -0.02 1.19 -5.78
N ILE A 64 -0.57 -0.01 -5.68
CA ILE A 64 0.05 -1.15 -5.02
C ILE A 64 0.42 -2.17 -6.09
N ALA A 65 1.64 -2.70 -6.05
CA ALA A 65 2.07 -3.80 -6.89
C ALA A 65 2.44 -5.01 -6.01
N THR A 66 1.93 -6.19 -6.35
CA THR A 66 2.19 -7.44 -5.61
C THR A 66 2.81 -8.48 -6.53
N ALA A 67 3.88 -9.13 -6.09
CA ALA A 67 4.59 -10.18 -6.82
C ALA A 67 4.36 -11.55 -6.18
N SER A 68 4.16 -12.59 -7.01
CA SER A 68 3.78 -13.91 -6.53
C SER A 68 4.52 -15.06 -7.22
N TYR A 69 4.58 -16.19 -6.49
CA TYR A 69 5.01 -17.47 -7.04
C TYR A 69 4.07 -17.99 -8.14
N ASP A 70 2.88 -17.41 -8.31
CA ASP A 70 1.99 -17.68 -9.44
C ASP A 70 2.49 -17.13 -10.79
N LYS A 71 3.72 -16.58 -10.81
CA LYS A 71 4.45 -16.03 -11.97
C LYS A 71 3.89 -14.70 -12.46
N THR A 72 3.01 -14.07 -11.69
CA THR A 72 2.38 -12.81 -12.05
C THR A 72 2.72 -11.70 -11.08
N ILE A 73 2.57 -10.48 -11.58
CA ILE A 73 2.49 -9.27 -10.76
C ILE A 73 1.08 -8.73 -10.91
N LYS A 74 0.47 -8.27 -9.82
CA LYS A 74 -0.84 -7.62 -9.85
C LYS A 74 -0.72 -6.18 -9.39
N LEU A 75 -1.39 -5.29 -10.12
CA LEU A 75 -1.47 -3.87 -9.83
C LEU A 75 -2.84 -3.53 -9.28
N TRP A 76 -2.89 -2.75 -8.21
CA TRP A 76 -4.11 -2.47 -7.47
C TRP A 76 -4.25 -0.99 -7.15
N THR A 77 -5.49 -0.50 -7.07
CA THR A 77 -5.78 0.75 -6.38
C THR A 77 -5.64 0.56 -4.87
N LEU A 78 -5.47 1.66 -4.14
CA LEU A 78 -5.46 1.64 -2.68
C LEU A 78 -6.74 1.03 -2.09
N ASP A 79 -7.89 1.26 -2.74
CA ASP A 79 -9.20 0.69 -2.37
C ASP A 79 -9.35 -0.81 -2.69
N GLY A 80 -8.29 -1.47 -3.17
CA GLY A 80 -8.25 -2.92 -3.39
C GLY A 80 -8.80 -3.38 -4.73
N ASN A 81 -9.08 -2.47 -5.67
CA ASN A 81 -9.50 -2.85 -7.02
C ASN A 81 -8.29 -3.31 -7.85
N LEU A 82 -8.42 -4.45 -8.53
CA LEU A 82 -7.40 -4.96 -9.44
C LEU A 82 -7.40 -4.14 -10.74
N LEU A 83 -6.32 -3.40 -10.98
CA LEU A 83 -6.12 -2.60 -12.20
C LEU A 83 -5.59 -3.45 -13.34
N SER A 84 -4.60 -4.29 -13.06
CA SER A 84 -3.94 -5.09 -14.10
C SER A 84 -3.25 -6.32 -13.53
N THR A 85 -3.04 -7.32 -14.38
CA THR A 85 -2.14 -8.45 -14.12
C THR A 85 -1.03 -8.44 -15.16
N LEU A 86 0.20 -8.26 -14.72
CA LEU A 86 1.38 -8.35 -15.56
C LEU A 86 1.81 -9.81 -15.65
N ASN A 87 1.80 -10.32 -16.88
CA ASN A 87 2.28 -11.65 -17.22
C ASN A 87 3.60 -11.53 -17.97
N GLY A 88 4.39 -12.60 -17.98
CA GLY A 88 5.59 -12.70 -18.83
C GLY A 88 6.76 -13.41 -18.17
N HIS A 89 6.83 -13.42 -16.83
CA HIS A 89 7.75 -14.29 -16.11
C HIS A 89 7.34 -15.76 -16.28
N GLN A 90 8.34 -16.64 -16.37
CA GLN A 90 8.14 -18.07 -16.62
C GLN A 90 8.22 -18.92 -15.33
N ALA A 91 8.61 -18.29 -14.23
CA ALA A 91 8.67 -18.86 -12.88
C ALA A 91 8.27 -17.80 -11.85
N GLY A 92 8.36 -18.15 -10.56
CA GLY A 92 7.87 -17.30 -9.47
C GLY A 92 8.57 -15.95 -9.40
N VAL A 93 7.80 -14.89 -9.16
CA VAL A 93 8.33 -13.53 -8.98
C VAL A 93 8.58 -13.30 -7.50
N TYR A 94 9.83 -13.00 -7.15
CA TYR A 94 10.26 -12.88 -5.75
C TYR A 94 10.31 -11.45 -5.25
N ASP A 95 10.59 -10.50 -6.13
CA ASP A 95 10.77 -9.11 -5.74
C ASP A 95 10.18 -8.15 -6.77
N ILE A 96 9.80 -6.97 -6.29
CA ILE A 96 9.23 -5.90 -7.10
C ILE A 96 9.59 -4.52 -6.52
N ALA A 97 9.95 -3.59 -7.41
CA ALA A 97 10.21 -2.21 -7.07
C ALA A 97 9.46 -1.26 -8.02
N ILE A 98 9.07 -0.10 -7.50
CA ILE A 98 8.48 1.00 -8.27
C ILE A 98 9.44 2.20 -8.17
N SER A 99 9.72 2.87 -9.29
CA SER A 99 10.51 4.10 -9.29
C SER A 99 9.82 5.23 -8.55
N LEU A 100 10.59 6.23 -8.10
CA LEU A 100 10.08 7.37 -7.33
C LEU A 100 9.00 8.14 -8.12
N ASP A 101 9.18 8.27 -9.43
CA ASP A 101 8.24 8.91 -10.35
C ASP A 101 7.06 8.01 -10.75
N GLY A 102 6.98 6.78 -10.24
CA GLY A 102 5.92 5.82 -10.53
C GLY A 102 5.94 5.23 -11.95
N ASN A 103 6.84 5.68 -12.82
CA ASN A 103 6.83 5.36 -14.25
C ASN A 103 7.48 4.02 -14.58
N LEU A 104 8.21 3.41 -13.66
CA LEU A 104 8.92 2.15 -13.88
C LEU A 104 8.58 1.15 -12.79
N ILE A 105 8.21 -0.05 -13.20
CA ILE A 105 8.09 -1.21 -12.33
C ILE A 105 9.14 -2.22 -12.77
N ALA A 106 10.00 -2.65 -11.84
CA ALA A 106 10.99 -3.69 -12.07
C ALA A 106 10.67 -4.92 -11.21
N SER A 107 10.88 -6.11 -11.76
CA SER A 107 10.60 -7.37 -11.07
C SER A 107 11.68 -8.41 -11.30
N ALA A 108 12.00 -9.17 -10.25
CA ALA A 108 12.98 -10.25 -10.26
C ALA A 108 12.30 -11.61 -10.06
N SER A 109 12.71 -12.61 -10.84
CA SER A 109 12.06 -13.91 -10.92
C SER A 109 13.03 -15.07 -10.90
N ASP A 110 12.55 -16.23 -10.45
CA ASP A 110 13.24 -17.52 -10.53
C ASP A 110 13.55 -17.96 -11.96
N ASP A 111 12.94 -17.32 -12.96
CA ASP A 111 13.23 -17.56 -14.38
C ASP A 111 14.58 -17.00 -14.84
N LYS A 112 15.39 -16.48 -13.90
CA LYS A 112 16.72 -15.89 -14.11
C LYS A 112 16.68 -14.59 -14.89
N THR A 113 15.53 -13.91 -14.94
CA THR A 113 15.38 -12.61 -15.60
C THR A 113 14.88 -11.54 -14.65
N VAL A 114 15.32 -10.30 -14.92
CA VAL A 114 14.67 -9.09 -14.44
C VAL A 114 13.85 -8.55 -15.59
N LYS A 115 12.61 -8.14 -15.32
CA LYS A 115 11.75 -7.45 -16.30
C LYS A 115 11.39 -6.09 -15.76
N ASP A 116 11.45 -5.09 -16.63
CA ASP A 116 10.97 -3.76 -16.36
C ASP A 116 9.80 -3.43 -17.28
N ARG A 117 8.83 -2.66 -16.77
CA ARG A 117 7.71 -2.17 -17.54
C ARG A 117 7.49 -0.71 -17.22
N LYS A 118 7.31 0.10 -18.27
CA LYS A 118 6.78 1.45 -18.10
C LYS A 118 5.34 1.35 -17.59
N SER A 119 5.10 1.94 -16.44
CA SER A 119 3.77 2.11 -15.88
C SER A 119 2.98 3.02 -16.83
N VAL A 120 1.79 2.57 -17.26
CA VAL A 120 0.84 3.34 -18.10
C VAL A 120 -0.45 3.65 -17.35
N VAL A 121 -0.42 3.48 -16.02
CA VAL A 121 -1.48 3.96 -15.13
C VAL A 121 -1.35 5.45 -14.91
#